data_AF-A0A932YKG3-F1
#
_entry.id   AF-A0A932YKG3-F1
#
_cell.length_a   1.000
_cell.length_b   1.000
_cell.length_c   1.000
_cell.angle_alpha   90.00
_cell.angle_beta   90.00
_cell.angle_gamma   90.00
#
_symmetry.space_group_name_H-M   'P 1'
#
loop_
_entity.id
_entity.type
_entity.pdbx_description
1 polymer ?
#
loop_
_entity_poly.entity_id
_entity_poly.type
_entity_poly.pdbx_seq_one_letter_code
_entity_poly.pdbx_strand_id
1 'polypeptide(L)'
;MRRISRALAFAVLFAPALASAATLIDTLVLASTFLNGVIGLFITLAIVVFFWGLIKYLISMDHDNANEGLKIMFWGVIAIFVMVSIWGIIRLLQSTLKVTSTDPVIPKGIVVNPGRTY
;
A
#
# COMPACT_ATOMS: atom_id res chain seq x y z
N MET A 1 -27.88 -45.41 7.79
CA MET A 1 -27.88 -44.37 6.73
C MET A 1 -28.44 -43.01 7.17
N ARG A 2 -29.50 -42.91 7.99
CA ARG A 2 -30.15 -41.63 8.37
C ARG A 2 -29.34 -40.65 9.25
N ARG A 3 -28.17 -41.04 9.79
CA ARG A 3 -27.33 -40.18 10.66
C ARG A 3 -26.31 -39.35 9.87
N ILE A 4 -25.85 -39.87 8.73
CA ILE A 4 -24.89 -39.22 7.83
C ILE A 4 -25.57 -38.05 7.10
N SER A 5 -26.84 -38.19 6.71
CA SER A 5 -27.62 -37.12 6.09
C SER A 5 -27.83 -35.92 7.01
N ARG A 6 -27.89 -36.12 8.34
CA ARG A 6 -28.03 -35.05 9.33
C ARG A 6 -26.73 -34.29 9.58
N ALA A 7 -25.58 -34.98 9.54
CA ALA A 7 -24.26 -34.35 9.65
C ALA A 7 -23.93 -33.48 8.44
N LEU A 8 -24.27 -33.94 7.22
CA LEU A 8 -24.12 -33.16 5.99
C LEU A 8 -25.00 -31.89 6.00
N ALA A 9 -26.25 -31.99 6.46
CA ALA A 9 -27.14 -30.83 6.58
C ALA A 9 -26.59 -29.76 7.55
N PHE A 10 -25.93 -30.18 8.63
CA PHE A 10 -25.29 -29.27 9.59
C PHE A 10 -24.06 -28.57 9.00
N ALA A 11 -23.27 -29.28 8.18
CA ALA A 11 -22.10 -28.71 7.50
C ALA A 11 -22.50 -27.69 6.41
N VAL A 12 -23.59 -27.94 5.69
CA VAL A 12 -24.13 -27.02 4.66
C VAL A 12 -24.61 -25.70 5.27
N LEU A 13 -25.13 -25.70 6.50
CA LEU A 13 -25.52 -24.48 7.22
C LEU A 13 -24.31 -23.61 7.61
N PHE A 14 -23.13 -24.19 7.75
CA PHE A 14 -21.87 -23.47 8.02
C PHE A 14 -21.09 -23.08 6.76
N ALA A 15 -21.48 -23.59 5.58
CA ALA A 15 -20.80 -23.27 4.32
C ALA A 15 -20.80 -21.76 3.98
N PRO A 16 -21.89 -20.99 4.20
CA PRO A 16 -21.88 -19.55 3.96
C PRO A 16 -20.95 -18.79 4.91
N ALA A 17 -20.82 -19.24 6.17
CA ALA A 17 -19.91 -18.62 7.14
C ALA A 17 -18.44 -18.79 6.72
N LEU A 18 -18.07 -19.95 6.20
CA LEU A 18 -16.74 -20.21 5.66
C LEU A 18 -16.47 -19.44 4.35
N ALA A 19 -17.47 -19.31 3.47
CA ALA A 19 -17.37 -18.48 2.28
C ALA A 19 -17.19 -16.99 2.62
N SER A 20 -17.90 -16.47 3.63
CA SER A 20 -17.76 -15.08 4.07
C SER A 20 -16.37 -14.77 4.66
N ALA A 21 -15.76 -15.72 5.38
CA ALA A 21 -14.41 -15.55 5.93
C ALA A 21 -13.32 -15.45 4.83
N ALA A 22 -13.47 -16.19 3.73
CA ALA A 22 -12.57 -16.08 2.57
C ALA A 22 -12.72 -14.71 1.88
N THR A 23 -13.95 -14.21 1.76
CA THR A 23 -14.20 -12.91 1.09
C THR A 23 -13.62 -11.69 1.82
N LEU A 24 -13.44 -11.72 3.15
CA LEU A 24 -12.86 -10.58 3.88
C LEU A 24 -11.41 -10.33 3.47
N ILE A 25 -10.60 -11.39 3.37
CA ILE A 25 -9.19 -11.25 2.98
C ILE A 25 -9.09 -10.86 1.51
N ASP A 26 -9.89 -11.46 0.64
CA ASP A 26 -9.89 -11.16 -0.80
C ASP A 26 -10.36 -9.72 -1.10
N THR A 27 -11.35 -9.22 -0.37
CA THR A 27 -11.81 -7.82 -0.51
C THR A 27 -10.79 -6.82 0.02
N LEU A 28 -10.08 -7.13 1.11
CA LEU A 28 -8.97 -6.30 1.61
C LEU A 28 -7.80 -6.27 0.62
N VAL A 29 -7.46 -7.41 0.03
CA VAL A 29 -6.40 -7.49 -0.99
C VAL A 29 -6.80 -6.68 -2.23
N LEU A 30 -8.02 -6.85 -2.73
CA LEU A 30 -8.53 -6.10 -3.89
C LEU A 30 -8.51 -4.58 -3.62
N ALA A 31 -8.97 -4.17 -2.43
CA ALA A 31 -8.91 -2.77 -2.02
C ALA A 31 -7.47 -2.26 -1.99
N SER A 32 -6.56 -2.98 -1.35
CA SER A 32 -5.13 -2.62 -1.29
C SER A 32 -4.51 -2.48 -2.69
N THR A 33 -4.81 -3.40 -3.61
CA THR A 33 -4.34 -3.33 -5.00
C THR A 33 -4.90 -2.10 -5.71
N PHE A 34 -6.20 -1.81 -5.55
CA PHE A 34 -6.82 -0.64 -6.15
C PHE A 34 -6.23 0.66 -5.60
N LEU A 35 -6.09 0.79 -4.29
CA LEU A 35 -5.52 1.96 -3.63
C LEU A 35 -4.06 2.20 -4.09
N ASN A 36 -3.24 1.15 -4.16
CA ASN A 36 -1.87 1.27 -4.66
C ASN A 36 -1.82 1.75 -6.12
N GLY A 37 -2.72 1.26 -6.98
CA GLY A 37 -2.84 1.75 -8.36
C GLY A 37 -3.23 3.23 -8.43
N VAL A 38 -4.19 3.65 -7.61
CA VAL A 38 -4.64 5.05 -7.53
C VAL A 38 -3.51 5.96 -7.04
N ILE A 39 -2.78 5.57 -6.00
CA ILE A 39 -1.63 6.33 -5.48
C ILE A 39 -0.57 6.52 -6.58
N GLY A 40 -0.23 5.45 -7.31
CA GLY A 40 0.69 5.54 -8.44
C GLY A 40 0.24 6.53 -9.51
N LEU A 41 -1.04 6.50 -9.87
CA LEU A 41 -1.65 7.45 -10.82
C LEU A 41 -1.54 8.90 -10.34
N PHE A 42 -1.84 9.17 -9.07
CA PHE A 42 -1.74 10.51 -8.49
C PHE A 42 -0.30 11.03 -8.45
N ILE A 43 0.69 10.16 -8.20
CA ILE A 43 2.11 10.54 -8.24
C ILE A 43 2.48 10.99 -9.66
N THR A 44 2.10 10.21 -10.68
CA THR A 44 2.35 10.59 -12.08
C THR A 44 1.69 11.92 -12.43
N LEU A 45 0.43 12.13 -12.06
CA LEU A 45 -0.29 13.38 -12.29
C LEU A 45 0.35 14.57 -11.55
N ALA A 46 0.76 14.40 -10.30
CA ALA A 46 1.42 15.44 -9.52
C ALA A 46 2.72 15.92 -10.18
N ILE A 47 3.51 14.98 -10.71
CA ILE A 47 4.74 15.29 -11.46
C ILE A 47 4.41 16.10 -12.72
N VAL A 48 3.40 15.69 -13.50
CA VAL A 48 2.98 16.40 -14.71
C VAL A 48 2.52 17.83 -14.39
N VAL A 49 1.69 18.01 -13.36
CA VAL A 49 1.21 19.33 -12.93
C VAL A 49 2.35 20.21 -12.43
N PHE A 50 3.31 19.64 -11.70
CA PHE A 50 4.52 20.35 -11.26
C PHE A 50 5.32 20.87 -12.45
N PHE A 51 5.60 20.03 -13.45
CA PHE A 51 6.30 20.45 -14.67
C PHE A 51 5.50 21.48 -15.48
N TRP A 52 4.19 21.34 -15.56
CA TRP A 52 3.33 22.34 -16.20
C TRP A 52 3.42 23.71 -15.52
N GLY A 53 3.39 23.73 -14.19
CA GLY A 53 3.59 24.94 -13.39
C GLY A 53 4.97 25.55 -13.60
N LEU A 54 6.02 24.72 -13.64
CA LEU A 54 7.39 25.16 -13.90
C LEU A 54 7.54 25.80 -15.28
N ILE A 55 7.01 25.17 -16.33
CA ILE A 55 7.05 25.70 -17.70
C ILE A 55 6.30 27.03 -17.77
N LYS A 56 5.08 27.11 -17.21
CA LYS A 56 4.30 28.35 -17.16
C LYS A 56 5.05 29.46 -16.42
N TYR A 57 5.68 29.14 -15.29
CA TYR A 57 6.50 30.07 -14.54
C TYR A 57 7.65 30.61 -15.39
N LEU A 58 8.46 29.74 -16.01
CA LEU A 58 9.60 30.12 -16.84
C LEU A 58 9.23 31.04 -18.01
N ILE A 59 8.13 30.74 -18.71
CA ILE A 59 7.65 31.55 -19.84
C ILE A 59 7.11 32.91 -19.36
N SER A 60 6.53 32.96 -18.17
CA SER A 60 5.90 34.17 -17.63
C SER A 60 6.86 35.04 -16.81
N MET A 61 8.14 34.69 -16.70
CA MET A 61 9.12 35.43 -15.88
C MET A 61 9.35 36.87 -16.36
N ASP A 62 9.14 37.14 -17.65
CA ASP A 62 9.29 38.47 -18.26
C ASP A 62 8.00 39.31 -18.19
N HIS A 63 6.92 38.76 -17.63
CA HIS A 63 5.61 39.38 -17.57
C HIS A 63 5.08 39.42 -16.12
N ASP A 64 4.20 40.36 -15.78
CA ASP A 64 3.57 40.48 -14.44
C ASP A 64 2.81 39.22 -13.96
N ASN A 65 2.62 38.24 -14.86
CA ASN A 65 1.94 36.98 -14.61
C ASN A 65 2.84 35.85 -14.03
N ALA A 66 4.12 36.10 -13.76
CA ALA A 66 5.02 35.14 -13.12
C ALA A 66 4.43 34.54 -11.83
N ASN A 67 3.67 35.35 -11.08
CA ASN A 67 3.02 34.96 -9.83
C ASN A 67 2.04 33.77 -9.98
N GLU A 68 1.42 33.60 -11.14
CA GLU A 68 0.46 32.52 -11.37
C GLU A 68 1.15 31.17 -11.58
N GLY A 69 2.22 31.15 -12.40
CA GLY A 69 3.06 29.96 -12.56
C GLY A 69 3.70 29.52 -11.26
N LEU A 70 4.14 30.48 -10.44
CA LEU A 70 4.73 30.25 -9.12
C LEU A 70 3.74 29.58 -8.16
N LYS A 71 2.48 30.05 -8.13
CA LYS A 71 1.42 29.43 -7.32
C LYS A 71 1.19 27.97 -7.72
N ILE A 72 1.05 27.68 -9.01
CA ILE A 72 0.81 26.31 -9.49
C ILE A 72 1.99 25.40 -9.16
N MET A 73 3.22 25.87 -9.39
CA MET A 73 4.44 25.14 -9.03
C MET A 73 4.48 24.84 -7.52
N PHE A 74 4.19 25.84 -6.68
CA PHE A 74 4.23 25.69 -5.23
C PHE A 74 3.23 24.63 -4.73
N TRP A 75 1.99 24.65 -5.25
CA TRP A 75 1.01 23.60 -4.97
C TRP A 75 1.46 22.21 -5.44
N GLY A 76 2.12 22.13 -6.60
CA GLY A 76 2.74 20.90 -7.09
C GLY A 76 3.82 20.35 -6.14
N VAL A 77 4.71 21.23 -5.65
CA VAL A 77 5.75 20.85 -4.68
C VAL A 77 5.15 20.34 -3.39
N ILE A 78 4.12 21.01 -2.85
CA ILE A 78 3.42 20.57 -1.64
C ILE A 78 2.82 19.18 -1.84
N ALA A 79 2.15 18.95 -2.97
CA ALA A 79 1.55 17.65 -3.28
C ALA A 79 2.60 16.53 -3.30
N ILE A 80 3.73 16.76 -3.99
CA ILE A 80 4.84 15.79 -4.03
C ILE A 80 5.45 15.59 -2.63
N PHE A 81 5.65 16.67 -1.88
CA PHE A 81 6.20 16.63 -0.53
C PHE A 81 5.36 15.75 0.40
N VAL A 82 4.03 15.91 0.40
CA VAL A 82 3.13 15.08 1.22
C VAL A 82 3.23 13.61 0.82
N MET A 83 3.24 13.30 -0.47
CA MET A 83 3.36 11.92 -0.96
C MET A 83 4.66 11.24 -0.52
N VAL A 84 5.79 11.95 -0.60
CA VAL A 84 7.11 11.44 -0.17
C VAL A 84 7.20 11.37 1.37
N SER A 85 6.65 12.36 2.07
CA SER A 85 6.67 12.45 3.53
C SER A 85 5.97 11.24 4.18
N ILE A 86 4.84 10.80 3.64
CA ILE A 86 4.12 9.61 4.13
C ILE A 86 5.03 8.38 4.11
N TRP A 87 5.74 8.14 3.00
CA TRP A 87 6.69 7.01 2.89
C TRP A 87 7.87 7.14 3.85
N GLY A 88 8.36 8.37 4.07
CA GLY A 88 9.41 8.65 5.05
C GLY A 88 8.97 8.33 6.48
N ILE A 89 7.77 8.78 6.86
CA ILE A 89 7.19 8.52 8.18
C ILE A 89 6.93 7.03 8.38
N ILE A 90 6.39 6.33 7.37
CA ILE A 90 6.18 4.87 7.44
C ILE A 90 7.50 4.15 7.73
N ARG A 91 8.58 4.49 7.01
CA ARG A 91 9.91 3.89 7.23
C ARG A 91 10.48 4.22 8.60
N LEU A 92 10.30 5.46 9.07
CA LEU A 92 10.73 5.87 10.40
C LEU A 92 10.02 5.03 11.46
N LEU A 93 8.70 4.88 11.38
CA LEU A 93 7.91 4.04 12.27
C LEU A 93 8.33 2.58 12.21
N GLN A 94 8.57 2.03 11.02
CA GLN A 94 9.07 0.65 10.86
C GLN A 94 10.40 0.45 11.60
N SER A 95 11.32 1.40 11.46
CA SER A 95 12.62 1.37 12.15
C SER A 95 12.48 1.52 13.66
N THR A 96 11.61 2.41 14.14
CA THR A 96 11.39 2.62 15.57
C THR A 96 10.75 1.40 16.23
N LEU A 97 9.78 0.77 15.56
CA LEU A 97 9.06 -0.39 16.06
C LEU A 97 9.75 -1.73 15.73
N LYS A 98 10.89 -1.71 15.02
CA LYS A 98 11.63 -2.90 14.54
C LYS A 98 10.77 -3.87 13.71
N VAL A 99 9.78 -3.34 12.99
CA VAL A 99 8.88 -4.09 12.12
C VAL A 99 9.34 -3.99 10.66
N THR A 100 10.54 -4.49 10.39
CA THR A 100 11.16 -4.44 9.05
C THR A 100 10.76 -5.63 8.18
N SER A 101 10.32 -6.74 8.78
CA SER A 101 9.96 -7.95 8.04
C SER A 101 8.48 -7.92 7.64
N THR A 102 8.23 -7.88 6.33
CA THR A 102 6.91 -8.21 5.74
C THR A 102 6.72 -9.72 5.60
N ASP A 103 7.78 -10.50 5.83
CA ASP A 103 7.76 -11.95 5.80
C ASP A 103 6.99 -12.51 7.01
N PRO A 104 6.09 -13.49 6.81
CA PRO A 104 5.52 -14.26 7.90
C PRO A 104 6.65 -14.86 8.74
N VAL A 105 6.60 -14.69 10.06
CA VAL A 105 7.54 -15.35 10.98
C VAL A 105 7.19 -16.84 10.99
N ILE A 106 7.65 -17.56 9.97
CA ILE A 106 7.60 -19.01 9.93
C ILE A 106 8.70 -19.49 10.89
N PRO A 107 8.35 -20.21 11.97
CA PRO A 107 9.36 -20.76 12.87
C PRO A 107 10.31 -21.64 12.05
N LYS A 108 11.60 -21.30 12.05
CA LYS A 108 12.60 -22.20 11.47
C LYS A 108 12.55 -23.49 12.30
N GLY A 109 12.35 -24.63 11.62
CA GLY A 109 12.42 -25.93 12.27
C GLY A 109 13.75 -26.09 13.01
N ILE A 110 13.77 -26.93 14.04
CA ILE A 110 14.97 -27.20 14.83
C ILE A 110 16.08 -27.69 13.87
N VAL A 111 17.05 -26.83 13.60
CA VAL A 111 18.30 -27.22 12.96
C VAL A 111 19.10 -27.98 14.00
N VAL A 112 19.05 -29.32 13.93
CA VAL A 112 19.97 -30.17 14.69
C VAL A 112 21.34 -29.93 14.07
N ASN A 113 22.18 -29.13 14.74
CA ASN A 113 23.60 -29.03 14.42
C ASN A 113 24.25 -30.32 14.94
N PRO A 114 24.61 -31.30 14.08
CA PRO A 114 25.37 -32.44 14.54
C PRO A 114 26.76 -31.90 14.86
N GLY A 115 26.97 -31.53 16.12
CA GLY A 115 28.25 -31.09 16.62
C GLY A 115 29.30 -32.12 16.23
N ARG A 116 30.43 -31.64 15.71
CA ARG A 116 31.61 -32.40 15.30
C ARG A 116 31.70 -33.72 16.05
N THR A 117 31.39 -34.82 15.37
CA THR A 117 31.82 -36.14 15.82
C THR A 117 33.34 -36.13 15.69
N TYR A 118 33.99 -36.36 16.82
CA TYR A 118 35.45 -36.34 17.02
C TYR A 118 36.25 -36.93 15.85
#